data_AF-A0A972UX88-F1
#
_entry.id   AF-A0A972UX88-F1
#
_cell.length_a   1.000
_cell.length_b   1.000
_cell.length_c   1.000
_cell.angle_alpha   90.00
_cell.angle_beta   90.00
_cell.angle_gamma   90.00
#
_symmetry.space_group_name_H-M   'P 1'
#
loop_
_entity.id
_entity.type
_entity.pdbx_description
1 polymer ?
#
loop_
_entity_poly.entity_id
_entity_poly.type
_entity_poly.pdbx_seq_one_letter_code
_entity_poly.pdbx_strand_id
1 'polypeptide(L)'
;MKQKNPKSINIQIQNCGKVNLDNINNINKKGVNEKEKLLTLSIQQINDGLLAIVFDTNNTKRNKEAASIAENLLGGKLVNSTMWVTIPDCMLLPSIVPLMHLYRYIQSWKSCKSYFRKKQINLYQFINALIHVKDCSENYIARNHTKYCWRSLNKNGWGCKYINSIRKHLDKCSEYKSNTLYWYNYGYFNVLGEWIIDKNLIREVIFSEIRDNGLDLCPFLYMKEITEKINGLPDSIEIDNVNFKKHYKNDFIGSKIGPVPDNIRHIPELSIKDQQEWEKQQKIKELEYEIGMGQLIG
;
A
#
# COMPACT_ATOMS: atom_id res chain seq x y z
N MET A 1 -38.36 4.86 -26.09
CA MET A 1 -37.39 4.50 -25.03
C MET A 1 -36.94 5.76 -24.32
N LYS A 2 -37.27 5.94 -23.03
CA LYS A 2 -36.93 7.15 -22.26
C LYS A 2 -35.48 7.07 -21.77
N GLN A 3 -34.63 8.01 -22.22
CA GLN A 3 -33.27 8.20 -21.68
C GLN A 3 -33.38 8.59 -20.19
N LYS A 4 -32.81 7.76 -19.31
CA LYS A 4 -32.65 8.11 -17.89
C LYS A 4 -31.43 9.00 -17.76
N ASN A 5 -31.63 10.25 -17.33
CA ASN A 5 -30.56 11.14 -16.92
C ASN A 5 -29.70 10.48 -15.82
N PRO A 6 -28.35 10.55 -15.90
CA PRO A 6 -27.50 10.15 -14.80
C PRO A 6 -27.74 11.11 -13.63
N LYS A 7 -28.25 10.55 -12.52
CA LYS A 7 -28.37 11.27 -11.24
C LYS A 7 -26.98 11.79 -10.85
N SER A 8 -26.85 13.10 -10.69
CA SER A 8 -25.72 13.71 -10.00
C SER A 8 -25.68 13.15 -8.58
N ILE A 9 -24.69 12.30 -8.30
CA ILE A 9 -24.41 11.86 -6.94
C ILE A 9 -23.75 13.06 -6.26
N ASN A 10 -24.54 13.75 -5.45
CA ASN A 10 -24.06 14.75 -4.50
C ASN A 10 -23.17 13.99 -3.51
N ILE A 11 -21.84 14.03 -3.71
CA ILE A 11 -20.87 13.56 -2.72
C ILE A 11 -21.00 14.54 -1.56
N GLN A 12 -21.87 14.22 -0.60
CA GLN A 12 -21.97 14.98 0.63
C GLN A 12 -20.63 14.84 1.36
N ILE A 13 -19.81 15.88 1.24
CA ILE A 13 -18.62 16.08 2.04
C ILE A 13 -19.11 16.41 3.46
N GLN A 14 -19.45 15.39 4.25
CA GLN A 14 -19.84 15.59 5.64
C GLN A 14 -18.58 15.88 6.48
N ASN A 15 -18.54 17.07 7.08
CA ASN A 15 -17.62 17.51 8.13
C ASN A 15 -16.13 17.63 7.77
N CYS A 16 -15.77 18.60 6.92
CA CYS A 16 -14.42 19.16 6.91
C CYS A 16 -14.25 20.12 8.10
N GLY A 17 -13.73 19.65 9.23
CA GLY A 17 -13.31 20.54 10.32
C GLY A 17 -12.21 21.50 9.82
N LYS A 18 -12.43 22.81 9.92
CA LYS A 18 -11.36 23.80 9.68
C LYS A 18 -10.35 23.69 10.83
N VAL A 19 -9.07 23.55 10.50
CA VAL A 19 -7.99 23.54 11.50
C VAL A 19 -7.76 24.96 11.98
N ASN A 20 -7.88 25.19 13.28
CA ASN A 20 -7.50 26.45 13.90
C ASN A 20 -5.96 26.47 14.09
N LEU A 21 -5.28 27.33 13.33
CA LEU A 21 -3.83 27.54 13.39
C LEU A 21 -3.42 28.74 14.27
N ASP A 22 -4.35 29.31 15.05
CA ASP A 22 -4.11 30.52 15.85
C ASP A 22 -3.05 30.29 16.94
N ASN A 23 -2.87 29.05 17.38
CA ASN A 23 -1.82 28.65 18.33
C ASN A 23 -0.39 28.81 17.78
N ILE A 24 -0.21 28.90 16.46
CA ILE A 24 1.11 29.01 15.83
C ILE A 24 1.69 30.44 15.94
N ASN A 25 0.84 31.46 16.11
CA ASN A 25 1.25 32.86 16.09
C ASN A 25 2.07 33.30 17.34
N ASN A 26 2.06 32.53 18.43
CA ASN A 26 2.75 32.86 19.69
C ASN A 26 4.24 32.45 19.74
N ILE A 27 4.81 31.98 18.64
CA ILE A 27 6.06 31.18 18.61
C ILE A 27 7.35 32.02 18.34
N ASN A 28 7.26 33.35 18.47
CA ASN A 28 8.06 34.32 17.69
C ASN A 28 9.59 34.49 17.93
N LYS A 29 10.29 33.76 18.78
CA LYS A 29 11.73 34.04 19.02
C LYS A 29 12.49 32.79 19.47
N LYS A 30 13.31 32.17 18.61
CA LYS A 30 14.60 31.49 18.93
C LYS A 30 15.11 30.57 17.79
N GLY A 31 16.37 30.13 17.92
CA GLY A 31 17.26 29.58 16.87
C GLY A 31 16.89 28.23 16.23
N VAL A 32 17.80 27.70 15.39
CA VAL A 32 17.58 26.57 14.45
C VAL A 32 17.08 25.28 15.14
N ASN A 33 17.57 24.95 16.34
CA ASN A 33 17.08 23.79 17.12
C ASN A 33 15.63 23.97 17.62
N GLU A 34 15.17 25.20 17.80
CA GLU A 34 13.81 25.49 18.24
C GLU A 34 12.83 25.38 17.08
N LYS A 35 13.20 25.80 15.86
CA LYS A 35 12.38 25.59 14.65
C LYS A 35 12.01 24.12 14.43
N GLU A 36 12.93 23.19 14.65
CA GLU A 36 12.68 21.76 14.47
C GLU A 36 11.84 21.16 15.60
N LYS A 37 12.05 21.62 16.84
CA LYS A 37 11.20 21.29 17.99
C LYS A 37 9.77 21.82 17.81
N LEU A 38 9.64 23.03 17.27
CA LEU A 38 8.36 23.68 16.96
C LEU A 38 7.66 23.00 15.78
N LEU A 39 8.40 22.61 14.74
CA LEU A 39 7.88 21.77 13.68
C LEU A 39 7.30 20.48 14.25
N THR A 40 8.02 19.83 15.16
CA THR A 40 7.59 18.61 15.83
C THR A 40 6.32 18.81 16.67
N LEU A 41 6.25 19.90 17.46
CA LEU A 41 5.06 20.26 18.25
C LEU A 41 3.84 20.57 17.37
N SER A 42 4.04 21.30 16.27
CA SER A 42 2.97 21.57 15.30
C SER A 42 2.53 20.29 14.59
N ILE A 43 3.45 19.37 14.29
CA ILE A 43 3.13 18.06 13.70
C ILE A 43 2.29 17.20 14.68
N GLN A 44 2.58 17.25 15.97
CA GLN A 44 1.78 16.57 16.99
C GLN A 44 0.34 17.10 17.07
N GLN A 45 0.12 18.37 16.69
CA GLN A 45 -1.20 19.00 16.59
C GLN A 45 -1.92 18.72 15.26
N ILE A 46 -1.25 18.11 14.27
CA ILE A 46 -1.90 17.70 13.03
C ILE A 46 -2.87 16.56 13.37
N ASN A 47 -4.16 16.81 13.19
CA ASN A 47 -5.19 15.79 13.34
C ASN A 47 -5.01 14.66 12.31
N ASP A 48 -5.50 13.48 12.66
CA ASP A 48 -5.64 12.42 11.67
C ASP A 48 -6.60 12.92 10.58
N GLY A 49 -6.16 12.82 9.31
CA GLY A 49 -6.92 13.27 8.14
C GLY A 49 -6.48 14.61 7.52
N LEU A 50 -5.19 14.93 7.61
CA LEU A 50 -4.61 16.15 7.04
C LEU A 50 -3.29 15.85 6.31
N LEU A 51 -3.08 16.54 5.18
CA LEU A 51 -1.77 16.76 4.56
C LEU A 51 -1.19 18.09 5.07
N ALA A 52 0.02 18.07 5.58
CA ALA A 52 0.79 19.26 5.93
C ALA A 52 2.03 19.38 5.06
N ILE A 53 2.28 20.58 4.54
CA ILE A 53 3.49 20.91 3.78
C ILE A 53 4.10 22.15 4.43
N VAL A 54 5.38 22.06 4.78
CA VAL A 54 6.12 23.12 5.44
C VAL A 54 7.38 23.40 4.65
N PHE A 55 7.66 24.66 4.33
CA PHE A 55 8.89 25.05 3.65
C PHE A 55 9.32 26.47 4.00
N ASP A 56 10.62 26.72 4.02
CA ASP A 56 11.15 28.07 4.21
C ASP A 56 11.04 28.90 2.92
N THR A 57 10.63 30.16 3.06
CA THR A 57 10.55 31.13 1.96
C THR A 57 11.81 31.98 1.84
N ASN A 58 12.75 31.87 2.79
CA ASN A 58 14.04 32.54 2.71
C ASN A 58 14.97 31.81 1.73
N ASN A 59 15.67 32.55 0.88
CA ASN A 59 16.79 32.09 0.05
C ASN A 59 16.49 31.30 -1.23
N THR A 60 15.30 31.43 -1.83
CA THR A 60 15.03 30.85 -3.15
C THR A 60 14.46 31.86 -4.14
N LYS A 61 14.88 31.79 -5.41
CA LYS A 61 14.49 32.75 -6.47
C LYS A 61 12.99 32.73 -6.79
N ARG A 62 12.28 31.67 -6.41
CA ARG A 62 10.85 31.44 -6.73
C ARG A 62 9.97 31.36 -5.48
N ASN A 63 10.40 32.00 -4.40
CA ASN A 63 9.71 31.98 -3.11
C ASN A 63 8.34 32.68 -3.17
N LYS A 64 8.22 33.78 -3.90
CA LYS A 64 6.98 34.56 -4.01
C LYS A 64 5.88 33.77 -4.71
N GLU A 65 6.21 33.06 -5.79
CA GLU A 65 5.26 32.25 -6.54
C GLU A 65 4.79 31.04 -5.73
N ALA A 66 5.73 30.33 -5.08
CA ALA A 66 5.40 29.22 -4.21
C ALA A 66 4.52 29.65 -3.02
N ALA A 67 4.87 30.78 -2.37
CA ALA A 67 4.10 31.35 -1.28
C ALA A 67 2.70 31.78 -1.74
N SER A 68 2.59 32.43 -2.89
CA SER A 68 1.31 32.84 -3.47
C SER A 68 0.39 31.65 -3.76
N ILE A 69 0.92 30.55 -4.35
CA ILE A 69 0.13 29.33 -4.57
C ILE A 69 -0.31 28.73 -3.24
N ALA A 70 0.62 28.62 -2.28
CA ALA A 70 0.35 28.06 -0.96
C ALA A 70 -0.75 28.84 -0.23
N GLU A 71 -0.64 30.16 -0.16
CA GLU A 71 -1.59 31.03 0.55
C GLU A 71 -2.94 31.12 -0.19
N ASN A 72 -2.92 31.48 -1.47
CA ASN A 72 -4.14 31.82 -2.20
C ASN A 72 -4.95 30.60 -2.64
N LEU A 73 -4.29 29.47 -2.96
CA LEU A 73 -4.96 28.29 -3.50
C LEU A 73 -5.08 27.14 -2.51
N LEU A 74 -4.22 27.10 -1.49
CA LEU A 74 -4.17 26.00 -0.52
C LEU A 74 -4.41 26.46 0.92
N GLY A 75 -4.70 27.75 1.15
CA GLY A 75 -5.00 28.30 2.48
C GLY A 75 -3.80 28.30 3.43
N GLY A 76 -2.59 28.33 2.87
CA GLY A 76 -1.35 28.35 3.63
C GLY A 76 -1.16 29.63 4.45
N LYS A 77 -0.40 29.53 5.55
CA LYS A 77 -0.06 30.64 6.43
C LYS A 77 1.46 30.82 6.48
N LEU A 78 1.91 32.05 6.26
CA LEU A 78 3.31 32.43 6.42
C LEU A 78 3.58 32.82 7.89
N VAL A 79 4.50 32.13 8.54
CA VAL A 79 4.94 32.42 9.91
C VAL A 79 6.46 32.43 9.95
N ASN A 80 7.07 33.58 10.27
CA ASN A 80 8.53 33.72 10.42
C ASN A 80 9.35 33.18 9.23
N SER A 81 8.93 33.55 8.02
CA SER A 81 9.50 33.06 6.75
C SER A 81 9.39 31.56 6.52
N THR A 82 8.49 30.88 7.22
CA THR A 82 8.16 29.48 6.99
C THR A 82 6.68 29.41 6.57
N MET A 83 6.43 28.85 5.40
CA MET A 83 5.09 28.64 4.87
C MET A 83 4.53 27.32 5.41
N TRP A 84 3.30 27.37 5.91
CA TRP A 84 2.56 26.23 6.45
C TRP A 84 1.30 26.02 5.64
N VAL A 85 1.20 24.89 4.96
CA VAL A 85 0.00 24.50 4.20
C VAL A 85 -0.61 23.29 4.88
N THR A 86 -1.90 23.35 5.20
CA THR A 86 -2.65 22.24 5.80
C THR A 86 -3.93 21.98 5.01
N ILE A 87 -4.07 20.79 4.45
CA ILE A 87 -5.20 20.42 3.59
C ILE A 87 -5.93 19.22 4.21
N PRO A 88 -7.19 19.37 4.61
CA PRO A 88 -8.03 18.25 5.07
C PRO A 88 -8.22 17.19 4.00
N ASP A 89 -8.39 15.92 4.40
CA ASP A 89 -8.60 14.78 3.51
C ASP A 89 -9.67 15.05 2.44
N CYS A 90 -10.81 15.60 2.86
CA CYS A 90 -11.92 15.96 1.98
C CYS A 90 -11.57 17.00 0.89
N MET A 91 -10.52 17.78 1.09
CA MET A 91 -10.04 18.79 0.16
C MET A 91 -8.85 18.31 -0.67
N LEU A 92 -8.31 17.11 -0.43
CA LEU A 92 -7.12 16.63 -1.12
C LEU A 92 -7.35 16.41 -2.62
N LEU A 93 -8.40 15.68 -2.99
CA LEU A 93 -8.68 15.40 -4.41
C LEU A 93 -8.98 16.67 -5.22
N PRO A 94 -9.78 17.63 -4.72
CA PRO A 94 -9.92 18.94 -5.37
C PRO A 94 -8.60 19.74 -5.47
N SER A 95 -7.71 19.59 -4.48
CA SER A 95 -6.47 20.38 -4.38
C SER A 95 -5.29 19.82 -5.19
N ILE A 96 -5.46 18.71 -5.93
CA ILE A 96 -4.37 18.06 -6.69
C ILE A 96 -3.68 19.03 -7.65
N VAL A 97 -4.43 19.83 -8.41
CA VAL A 97 -3.84 20.75 -9.40
C VAL A 97 -3.00 21.85 -8.72
N PRO A 98 -3.53 22.61 -7.73
CA PRO A 98 -2.70 23.52 -6.95
C PRO A 98 -1.49 22.85 -6.27
N LEU A 99 -1.64 21.63 -5.75
CA LEU A 99 -0.55 20.86 -5.15
C LEU A 99 0.57 20.53 -6.15
N MET A 100 0.22 20.09 -7.35
CA MET A 100 1.20 19.87 -8.43
C MET A 100 1.93 21.16 -8.78
N HIS A 101 1.22 22.27 -8.86
CA HIS A 101 1.81 23.58 -9.15
C HIS A 101 2.79 23.99 -8.05
N LEU A 102 2.40 23.87 -6.78
CA LEU A 102 3.26 24.16 -5.64
C LEU A 102 4.51 23.26 -5.66
N TYR A 103 4.33 21.95 -5.83
CA TYR A 103 5.41 20.97 -5.86
C TYR A 103 6.50 21.32 -6.89
N ARG A 104 6.12 21.80 -8.09
CA ARG A 104 7.08 22.20 -9.14
C ARG A 104 8.08 23.26 -8.67
N TYR A 105 7.72 24.09 -7.68
CA TYR A 105 8.60 25.10 -7.11
C TYR A 105 9.45 24.56 -5.97
N ILE A 106 8.85 23.78 -5.06
CA ILE A 106 9.45 23.41 -3.78
C ILE A 106 10.17 22.06 -3.79
N GLN A 107 10.04 21.26 -4.85
CA GLN A 107 10.56 19.88 -4.92
C GLN A 107 12.06 19.73 -4.60
N SER A 108 12.87 20.73 -4.91
CA SER A 108 14.33 20.69 -4.69
C SER A 108 14.75 21.37 -3.39
N TRP A 109 13.81 21.86 -2.59
CA TRP A 109 14.12 22.65 -1.40
C TRP A 109 14.32 21.70 -0.21
N LYS A 110 15.53 21.72 0.37
CA LYS A 110 15.86 20.93 1.56
C LYS A 110 14.98 21.29 2.77
N SER A 111 14.46 22.52 2.81
CA SER A 111 13.55 22.99 3.85
C SER A 111 12.12 22.45 3.69
N CYS A 112 11.77 21.87 2.53
CA CYS A 112 10.45 21.32 2.29
C CYS A 112 10.30 19.99 3.04
N LYS A 113 9.39 19.96 4.01
CA LYS A 113 8.97 18.77 4.73
C LYS A 113 7.46 18.58 4.51
N SER A 114 7.04 17.33 4.32
CA SER A 114 5.64 17.01 4.04
C SER A 114 5.19 15.82 4.89
N TYR A 115 3.99 15.92 5.42
CA TYR A 115 3.42 14.96 6.35
C TYR A 115 1.99 14.66 5.95
N PHE A 116 1.61 13.39 5.93
CA PHE A 116 0.24 12.97 5.76
C PHE A 116 -0.15 12.13 6.95
N ARG A 117 -1.20 12.55 7.68
CA ARG A 117 -1.69 11.86 8.89
C ARG A 117 -0.54 11.54 9.87
N LYS A 118 0.25 12.57 10.20
CA LYS A 118 1.43 12.54 11.09
C LYS A 118 2.65 11.74 10.58
N LYS A 119 2.55 11.07 9.43
CA LYS A 119 3.67 10.35 8.82
C LYS A 119 4.40 11.24 7.82
N GLN A 120 5.73 11.32 7.89
CA GLN A 120 6.51 12.01 6.87
C GLN A 120 6.42 11.28 5.54
N ILE A 121 6.17 12.01 4.46
CA ILE A 121 5.97 11.46 3.12
C ILE A 121 6.83 12.15 2.07
N ASN A 122 7.06 11.47 0.96
CA ASN A 122 7.53 12.10 -0.27
C ASN A 122 6.34 12.74 -0.99
N LEU A 123 6.32 14.07 -1.08
CA LEU A 123 5.18 14.82 -1.61
C LEU A 123 4.86 14.45 -3.08
N TYR A 124 5.86 14.20 -3.92
CA TYR A 124 5.66 13.83 -5.31
C TYR A 124 4.96 12.49 -5.46
N GLN A 125 5.48 11.47 -4.77
CA GLN A 125 4.92 10.12 -4.80
C GLN A 125 3.48 10.12 -4.29
N PHE A 126 3.22 10.90 -3.23
CA PHE A 126 1.88 11.05 -2.69
C PHE A 126 0.92 11.75 -3.66
N ILE A 127 1.32 12.86 -4.29
CA ILE A 127 0.50 13.54 -5.30
C ILE A 127 0.17 12.61 -6.48
N ASN A 128 1.15 11.83 -6.96
CA ASN A 128 0.90 10.84 -8.01
C ASN A 128 -0.08 9.75 -7.59
N ALA A 129 0.01 9.28 -6.34
CA ALA A 129 -0.98 8.35 -5.79
C ALA A 129 -2.39 8.97 -5.74
N LEU A 130 -2.50 10.24 -5.36
CA LEU A 130 -3.79 10.96 -5.37
C LEU A 130 -4.37 11.12 -6.77
N ILE A 131 -3.54 11.40 -7.78
CA ILE A 131 -3.98 11.44 -9.19
C ILE A 131 -4.58 10.09 -9.58
N HIS A 132 -3.89 9.00 -9.24
CA HIS A 132 -4.39 7.65 -9.50
C HIS A 132 -5.73 7.36 -8.81
N VAL A 133 -5.92 7.83 -7.57
CA VAL A 133 -7.21 7.73 -6.86
C VAL A 133 -8.30 8.53 -7.56
N LYS A 134 -8.01 9.80 -7.89
CA LYS A 134 -8.94 10.69 -8.59
C LYS A 134 -9.36 10.09 -9.93
N ASP A 135 -8.40 9.76 -10.79
CA ASP A 135 -8.66 9.17 -12.11
C ASP A 135 -9.48 7.88 -11.99
N CYS A 136 -9.16 7.03 -11.01
CA CYS A 136 -9.92 5.80 -10.78
C CYS A 136 -11.37 6.10 -10.40
N SER A 137 -11.61 7.07 -9.52
CA SER A 137 -12.95 7.46 -9.08
C SER A 137 -13.78 8.09 -10.20
N GLU A 138 -13.20 8.97 -11.00
CA GLU A 138 -13.88 9.63 -12.11
C GLU A 138 -14.23 8.62 -13.22
N ASN A 139 -13.32 7.70 -13.55
CA ASN A 139 -13.59 6.65 -14.53
C ASN A 139 -14.65 5.65 -14.06
N TYR A 140 -14.70 5.36 -12.75
CA TYR A 140 -15.76 4.54 -12.16
C TYR A 140 -17.13 5.20 -12.37
N ILE A 141 -17.26 6.49 -12.07
CA ILE A 141 -18.50 7.25 -12.23
C ILE A 141 -18.92 7.31 -13.70
N ALA A 142 -17.98 7.69 -14.59
CA ALA A 142 -18.28 7.91 -16.00
C ALA A 142 -18.78 6.66 -16.74
N ARG A 143 -18.34 5.47 -16.31
CA ARG A 143 -18.66 4.20 -16.98
C ARG A 143 -19.51 3.24 -16.15
N ASN A 144 -19.84 3.62 -14.92
CA ASN A 144 -20.55 2.80 -13.93
C ASN A 144 -19.98 1.37 -13.83
N HIS A 145 -18.65 1.23 -13.83
CA HIS A 145 -18.00 -0.08 -13.89
C HIS A 145 -16.77 -0.21 -13.00
N THR A 146 -16.80 -1.20 -12.11
CA THR A 146 -15.73 -1.62 -11.18
C THR A 146 -14.42 -2.06 -11.83
N LYS A 147 -14.38 -2.33 -13.15
CA LYS A 147 -13.20 -2.86 -13.86
C LYS A 147 -11.97 -1.96 -13.75
N TYR A 148 -12.16 -0.65 -13.61
CA TYR A 148 -11.04 0.31 -13.47
C TYR A 148 -10.33 0.22 -12.12
N CYS A 149 -11.01 -0.32 -11.11
CA CYS A 149 -10.45 -0.60 -9.79
C CYS A 149 -9.69 -1.94 -9.77
N TRP A 150 -9.80 -2.78 -10.81
CA TRP A 150 -9.18 -4.10 -10.86
C TRP A 150 -7.85 -4.06 -11.62
N ARG A 151 -6.94 -5.01 -11.31
CA ARG A 151 -5.67 -5.13 -12.03
C ARG A 151 -5.86 -5.69 -13.44
N SER A 152 -6.83 -6.59 -13.58
CA SER A 152 -7.31 -7.11 -14.85
C SER A 152 -8.76 -7.55 -14.71
N LEU A 153 -9.42 -7.85 -15.82
CA LEU A 153 -10.83 -8.29 -15.86
C LEU A 153 -11.12 -9.45 -14.90
N ASN A 154 -10.13 -10.32 -14.65
CA ASN A 154 -10.27 -11.52 -13.82
C ASN A 154 -9.47 -11.46 -12.51
N LYS A 155 -8.74 -10.36 -12.24
CA LYS A 155 -7.93 -10.18 -11.02
C LYS A 155 -8.41 -8.95 -10.25
N ASN A 156 -9.47 -9.14 -9.46
CA ASN A 156 -10.10 -8.10 -8.63
C ASN A 156 -9.25 -7.62 -7.43
N GLY A 157 -8.07 -8.19 -7.20
CA GLY A 157 -7.19 -7.83 -6.09
C GLY A 157 -7.91 -7.81 -4.72
N TRP A 158 -7.46 -6.94 -3.83
CA TRP A 158 -8.11 -6.73 -2.52
C TRP A 158 -9.34 -5.81 -2.58
N GLY A 159 -9.51 -5.04 -3.67
CA GLY A 159 -10.60 -4.07 -3.81
C GLY A 159 -10.16 -2.84 -4.61
N CYS A 160 -8.86 -2.54 -4.58
CA CYS A 160 -8.20 -1.55 -5.41
C CYS A 160 -6.94 -2.14 -6.03
N LYS A 161 -6.69 -1.84 -7.32
CA LYS A 161 -5.54 -2.33 -8.06
C LYS A 161 -4.19 -1.85 -7.51
N TYR A 162 -4.21 -0.70 -6.83
CA TYR A 162 -3.05 -0.07 -6.22
C TYR A 162 -2.69 -0.65 -4.85
N ILE A 163 -3.56 -1.46 -4.22
CA ILE A 163 -3.20 -2.25 -3.04
C ILE A 163 -2.32 -3.40 -3.51
N ASN A 164 -1.02 -3.33 -3.22
CA ASN A 164 -0.01 -4.21 -3.79
C ASN A 164 1.01 -4.79 -2.81
N SER A 165 1.00 -4.37 -1.55
CA SER A 165 1.86 -4.94 -0.49
C SER A 165 1.74 -6.46 -0.37
N ILE A 166 0.51 -6.98 -0.52
CA ILE A 166 0.19 -8.40 -0.48
C ILE A 166 -0.53 -8.78 -1.77
N ARG A 167 -0.05 -9.81 -2.48
CA ARG A 167 -0.77 -10.38 -3.62
C ARG A 167 -1.85 -11.35 -3.15
N LYS A 168 -3.08 -11.10 -3.61
CA LYS A 168 -4.22 -12.00 -3.40
C LYS A 168 -4.19 -13.23 -4.31
N HIS A 169 -3.97 -13.00 -5.60
CA HIS A 169 -4.02 -14.05 -6.62
C HIS A 169 -2.65 -14.69 -6.80
N LEU A 170 -2.61 -16.02 -6.79
CA LEU A 170 -1.41 -16.80 -7.09
C LEU A 170 -1.12 -16.68 -8.58
N ASP A 171 0.11 -16.30 -8.94
CA ASP A 171 0.49 -16.21 -10.35
C ASP A 171 0.97 -17.58 -10.84
N LYS A 172 0.61 -17.91 -12.10
CA LYS A 172 0.92 -19.22 -12.71
C LYS A 172 2.38 -19.38 -13.12
N CYS A 173 3.17 -18.31 -13.12
CA CYS A 173 4.56 -18.36 -13.58
C CYS A 173 5.52 -18.70 -12.43
N SER A 174 6.39 -19.68 -12.71
CA SER A 174 7.46 -20.22 -11.85
C SER A 174 8.59 -19.24 -11.52
N GLU A 175 8.62 -18.05 -12.15
CA GLU A 175 9.56 -16.99 -11.79
C GLU A 175 9.13 -16.32 -10.49
N TYR A 176 9.44 -17.00 -9.40
CA TYR A 176 9.51 -16.42 -8.07
C TYR A 176 10.40 -15.18 -8.12
N LYS A 177 9.79 -13.99 -8.21
CA LYS A 177 10.47 -12.76 -7.83
C LYS A 177 10.58 -12.80 -6.31
N SER A 178 11.80 -12.98 -5.80
CA SER A 178 12.11 -13.24 -4.38
C SER A 178 11.49 -12.28 -3.38
N ASN A 179 11.06 -11.10 -3.83
CA ASN A 179 10.47 -10.06 -2.99
C ASN A 179 8.95 -9.94 -3.11
N THR A 180 8.27 -10.87 -3.80
CA THR A 180 6.80 -10.82 -3.92
C THR A 180 6.13 -11.53 -2.76
N LEU A 181 5.42 -10.77 -1.93
CA LEU A 181 4.66 -11.30 -0.80
C LEU A 181 3.22 -11.60 -1.22
N TYR A 182 2.78 -12.83 -0.96
CA TYR A 182 1.40 -13.29 -1.10
C TYR A 182 0.75 -13.40 0.27
N TRP A 183 -0.58 -13.51 0.30
CA TRP A 183 -1.32 -13.66 1.56
C TRP A 183 -0.86 -14.86 2.39
N TYR A 184 -0.49 -15.97 1.74
CA TYR A 184 -0.03 -17.18 2.43
C TYR A 184 1.33 -17.01 3.11
N ASN A 185 2.09 -15.96 2.80
CA ASN A 185 3.37 -15.71 3.46
C ASN A 185 3.22 -15.12 4.87
N TYR A 186 2.00 -14.74 5.27
CA TYR A 186 1.67 -14.17 6.57
C TYR A 186 1.03 -15.23 7.45
N GLY A 187 1.83 -15.85 8.30
CA GLY A 187 1.41 -16.97 9.12
C GLY A 187 2.53 -17.54 9.98
N TYR A 188 2.25 -18.66 10.63
CA TYR A 188 3.20 -19.37 11.48
C TYR A 188 2.90 -20.87 11.51
N PHE A 189 3.90 -21.67 11.86
CA PHE A 189 3.72 -23.11 12.09
C PHE A 189 3.11 -23.37 13.46
N ASN A 190 2.03 -24.15 13.52
CA ASN A 190 1.52 -24.66 14.79
C ASN A 190 2.33 -25.90 15.26
N VAL A 191 1.97 -26.43 16.42
CA VAL A 191 2.62 -27.62 17.01
C VAL A 191 2.46 -28.89 16.18
N LEU A 192 1.44 -28.96 15.32
CA LEU A 192 1.17 -30.07 14.41
C LEU A 192 1.94 -29.92 13.08
N GLY A 193 2.64 -28.80 12.88
CA GLY A 193 3.38 -28.52 11.65
C GLY A 193 2.54 -28.01 10.50
N GLU A 194 1.28 -27.63 10.75
CA GLU A 194 0.41 -26.93 9.81
C GLU A 194 0.75 -25.45 9.76
N TRP A 195 0.55 -24.82 8.60
CA TRP A 195 0.76 -23.38 8.44
C TRP A 195 -0.53 -22.61 8.74
N ILE A 196 -0.57 -21.88 9.84
CA ILE A 196 -1.71 -21.07 10.28
C ILE A 196 -1.60 -19.68 9.65
N ILE A 197 -2.67 -19.22 9.00
CA ILE A 197 -2.73 -17.91 8.34
C ILE A 197 -3.05 -16.81 9.36
N ASP A 198 -2.18 -15.82 9.47
CA ASP A 198 -2.42 -14.66 10.32
C ASP A 198 -3.25 -13.59 9.59
N LYS A 199 -4.58 -13.78 9.62
CA LYS A 199 -5.54 -12.85 9.03
C LYS A 199 -5.48 -11.45 9.65
N ASN A 200 -5.05 -11.32 10.91
CA ASN A 200 -4.95 -10.02 11.58
C ASN A 200 -3.75 -9.24 11.05
N LEU A 201 -2.60 -9.90 10.90
CA LEU A 201 -1.40 -9.30 10.31
C LEU A 201 -1.64 -8.89 8.85
N ILE A 202 -2.30 -9.74 8.05
CA ILE A 202 -2.69 -9.40 6.67
C ILE A 202 -3.56 -8.13 6.65
N ARG A 203 -4.54 -8.05 7.56
CA ARG A 203 -5.43 -6.88 7.68
C ARG A 203 -4.65 -5.63 8.05
N GLU A 204 -3.75 -5.72 9.03
CA GLU A 204 -2.90 -4.60 9.46
C GLU A 204 -2.04 -4.07 8.32
N VAL A 205 -1.35 -4.94 7.59
CA VAL A 205 -0.48 -4.55 6.47
C VAL A 205 -1.29 -3.88 5.36
N ILE A 206 -2.41 -4.48 4.94
CA ILE A 206 -3.26 -3.92 3.88
C ILE A 206 -3.87 -2.58 4.30
N PHE A 207 -4.35 -2.47 5.55
CA PHE A 207 -5.01 -1.26 6.02
C PHE A 207 -4.01 -0.12 6.25
N SER A 208 -2.78 -0.46 6.66
CA SER A 208 -1.69 0.50 6.75
C SER A 208 -1.31 1.01 5.37
N GLU A 209 -1.15 0.12 4.37
CA GLU A 209 -0.90 0.54 2.97
C GLU A 209 -1.99 1.48 2.45
N ILE A 210 -3.27 1.13 2.66
CA ILE A 210 -4.40 1.95 2.23
C ILE A 210 -4.33 3.34 2.85
N ARG A 211 -4.11 3.41 4.16
CA ARG A 211 -4.10 4.66 4.92
C ARG A 211 -2.90 5.53 4.56
N ASP A 212 -1.71 4.93 4.43
CA ASP A 212 -0.46 5.64 4.20
C ASP A 212 -0.39 6.21 2.78
N ASN A 213 -0.97 5.50 1.81
CA ASN A 213 -1.01 5.92 0.41
C ASN A 213 -2.26 6.75 0.07
N GLY A 214 -3.12 7.04 1.06
CA GLY A 214 -4.36 7.80 0.86
C GLY A 214 -5.37 7.12 -0.07
N LEU A 215 -5.34 5.78 -0.19
CA LEU A 215 -6.26 5.03 -1.04
C LEU A 215 -7.69 5.05 -0.50
N ASP A 216 -7.85 5.23 0.81
CA ASP A 216 -9.13 5.41 1.50
C ASP A 216 -9.80 6.76 1.21
N LEU A 217 -9.11 7.70 0.56
CA LEU A 217 -9.73 8.91 -0.01
C LEU A 217 -10.61 8.59 -1.23
N CYS A 218 -10.49 7.38 -1.80
CA CYS A 218 -11.36 6.92 -2.87
C CYS A 218 -12.77 6.62 -2.33
N PRO A 219 -13.83 7.28 -2.84
CA PRO A 219 -15.20 7.05 -2.37
C PRO A 219 -15.76 5.66 -2.71
N PHE A 220 -15.07 4.89 -3.56
CA PHE A 220 -15.47 3.56 -3.99
C PHE A 220 -14.63 2.44 -3.36
N LEU A 221 -13.71 2.78 -2.44
CA LEU A 221 -12.93 1.78 -1.70
C LEU A 221 -13.63 1.44 -0.38
N TYR A 222 -14.31 0.30 -0.34
CA TYR A 222 -15.01 -0.16 0.86
C TYR A 222 -14.15 -1.08 1.70
N MET A 223 -13.72 -0.60 2.88
CA MET A 223 -12.92 -1.38 3.84
C MET A 223 -13.63 -2.68 4.29
N LYS A 224 -14.97 -2.67 4.31
CA LYS A 224 -15.79 -3.85 4.62
C LYS A 224 -15.55 -4.99 3.62
N GLU A 225 -15.55 -4.71 2.31
CA GLU A 225 -15.31 -5.74 1.29
C GLU A 225 -13.91 -6.35 1.40
N ILE A 226 -12.91 -5.54 1.77
CA ILE A 226 -11.54 -6.00 1.98
C ILE A 226 -11.50 -6.95 3.18
N THR A 227 -12.18 -6.57 4.26
CA THR A 227 -12.30 -7.39 5.48
C THR A 227 -12.95 -8.73 5.17
N GLU A 228 -14.05 -8.74 4.41
CA GLU A 228 -14.73 -9.97 4.00
C GLU A 228 -13.82 -10.88 3.16
N LYS A 229 -13.04 -10.30 2.23
CA LYS A 229 -12.06 -11.06 1.43
C LYS A 229 -10.95 -11.67 2.29
N ILE A 230 -10.47 -10.97 3.32
CA ILE A 230 -9.45 -11.48 4.25
C ILE A 230 -10.04 -12.59 5.12
N ASN A 231 -11.25 -12.38 5.63
CA ASN A 231 -11.94 -13.38 6.46
C ASN A 231 -12.23 -14.67 5.68
N GLY A 232 -12.50 -14.56 4.38
CA GLY A 232 -12.70 -15.70 3.48
C GLY A 232 -11.42 -16.43 3.04
N LEU A 233 -10.23 -16.03 3.50
CA LEU A 233 -9.02 -16.85 3.36
C LEU A 233 -9.13 -18.13 4.22
N PRO A 234 -8.41 -19.21 3.87
CA PRO A 234 -8.32 -20.37 4.75
C PRO A 234 -7.65 -20.01 6.10
N ASP A 235 -8.03 -20.72 7.17
CA ASP A 235 -7.42 -20.53 8.50
C ASP A 235 -6.05 -21.22 8.59
N SER A 236 -5.89 -22.35 7.90
CA SER A 236 -4.64 -23.09 7.81
C SER A 236 -4.40 -23.64 6.41
N ILE A 237 -3.14 -23.96 6.12
CA ILE A 237 -2.71 -24.63 4.90
C ILE A 237 -1.97 -25.91 5.29
N GLU A 238 -2.44 -27.02 4.75
CA GLU A 238 -1.73 -28.29 4.79
C GLU A 238 -0.55 -28.27 3.80
N ILE A 239 0.60 -28.77 4.24
CA ILE A 239 1.79 -28.80 3.40
C ILE A 239 1.94 -30.20 2.80
N ASP A 240 1.50 -30.31 1.56
CA ASP A 240 1.46 -31.54 0.78
C ASP A 240 2.68 -31.73 -0.14
N ASN A 241 3.55 -30.72 -0.28
CA ASN A 241 4.62 -30.64 -1.29
C ASN A 241 4.13 -30.77 -2.73
N VAL A 242 2.83 -30.57 -2.97
CA VAL A 242 2.21 -30.54 -4.30
C VAL A 242 1.78 -29.11 -4.61
N ASN A 243 1.00 -28.49 -3.72
CA ASN A 243 0.55 -27.10 -3.82
C ASN A 243 1.43 -26.16 -2.99
N PHE A 244 1.90 -26.63 -1.84
CA PHE A 244 2.74 -25.84 -0.93
C PHE A 244 3.89 -26.66 -0.37
N LYS A 245 5.06 -26.04 -0.22
CA LYS A 245 6.23 -26.62 0.46
C LYS A 245 6.78 -25.71 1.54
N LYS A 246 7.42 -26.29 2.55
CA LYS A 246 8.13 -25.55 3.59
C LYS A 246 9.30 -24.76 3.00
N HIS A 247 9.45 -23.54 3.49
CA HIS A 247 10.67 -22.75 3.38
C HIS A 247 11.39 -22.80 4.72
N TYR A 248 12.72 -22.84 4.67
CA TYR A 248 13.56 -22.95 5.85
C TYR A 248 14.56 -21.80 5.88
N LYS A 249 14.83 -21.31 7.09
CA LYS A 249 15.98 -20.45 7.39
C LYS A 249 16.88 -21.15 8.40
N ASN A 250 18.14 -20.74 8.45
CA ASN A 250 19.02 -21.15 9.54
C ASN A 250 18.72 -20.30 10.77
N ASP A 251 18.41 -20.96 11.88
CA ASP A 251 18.15 -20.32 13.17
C ASP A 251 18.76 -21.18 14.31
N PHE A 252 18.77 -20.65 15.53
CA PHE A 252 19.26 -21.38 16.70
C PHE A 252 18.24 -22.41 17.19
N ILE A 253 18.66 -23.67 17.24
CA ILE A 253 17.95 -24.78 17.86
C ILE A 253 18.76 -25.16 19.11
N GLY A 254 18.42 -24.56 20.25
CA GLY A 254 19.24 -24.64 21.46
C GLY A 254 20.58 -23.90 21.26
N SER A 255 21.70 -24.63 21.34
CA SER A 255 23.05 -24.07 21.18
C SER A 255 23.65 -24.25 19.78
N LYS A 256 22.91 -24.81 18.82
CA LYS A 256 23.38 -25.09 17.45
C LYS A 256 22.54 -24.36 16.42
N ILE A 257 23.17 -23.97 15.32
CA ILE A 257 22.46 -23.43 14.15
C ILE A 257 21.93 -24.61 13.33
N GLY A 258 20.64 -24.59 13.00
CA GLY A 258 20.00 -25.61 12.18
C GLY A 258 18.84 -25.05 11.35
N PRO A 259 18.32 -25.81 10.38
CA PRO A 259 17.19 -25.38 9.56
C PRO A 259 15.90 -25.40 10.37
N VAL A 260 15.23 -24.25 10.45
CA VAL A 260 13.90 -24.09 11.06
C VAL A 260 12.92 -23.62 9.99
N PRO A 261 11.73 -24.25 9.88
CA PRO A 261 10.74 -23.82 8.91
C PRO A 261 10.22 -22.43 9.31
N ASP A 262 10.28 -21.48 8.38
CA ASP A 262 9.95 -20.06 8.64
C ASP A 262 8.85 -19.50 7.74
N ASN A 263 8.56 -20.18 6.64
CA ASN A 263 7.50 -19.80 5.71
C ASN A 263 7.03 -21.02 4.91
N ILE A 264 6.08 -20.80 4.01
CA ILE A 264 5.72 -21.74 2.96
C ILE A 264 5.88 -21.09 1.59
N ARG A 265 6.00 -21.91 0.56
CA ARG A 265 6.07 -21.49 -0.84
C ARG A 265 5.00 -22.22 -1.61
N HIS A 266 4.22 -21.46 -2.38
CA HIS A 266 3.35 -22.03 -3.39
C HIS A 266 4.21 -22.68 -4.48
N ILE A 267 3.85 -23.90 -4.85
CA ILE A 267 4.36 -24.60 -6.02
C ILE A 267 3.38 -24.25 -7.14
N PRO A 268 3.78 -23.47 -8.16
CA PRO A 268 2.90 -23.19 -9.28
C PRO A 268 2.44 -24.52 -9.88
N GLU A 269 1.15 -24.64 -10.19
CA GLU A 269 0.66 -25.74 -11.05
C GLU A 269 1.59 -25.83 -12.26
N LEU A 270 2.23 -26.99 -12.41
CA LEU A 270 2.94 -27.34 -13.62
C LEU A 270 1.98 -27.10 -14.78
N SER A 271 2.46 -26.55 -15.90
CA SER A 271 1.61 -26.55 -17.08
C SER A 271 1.24 -28.01 -17.39
N ILE A 272 0.09 -28.25 -18.02
CA ILE A 272 -0.35 -29.63 -18.36
C ILE A 272 0.79 -30.41 -19.04
N LYS A 273 1.62 -29.72 -19.84
CA LYS A 273 2.80 -30.27 -20.49
C LYS A 273 3.90 -30.65 -19.50
N ASP A 274 4.23 -29.78 -18.56
CA ASP A 274 5.25 -30.04 -17.54
C ASP A 274 4.80 -31.11 -16.54
N GLN A 275 3.49 -31.21 -16.28
CA GLN A 275 2.90 -32.25 -15.44
C GLN A 275 3.02 -33.63 -16.10
N GLN A 276 2.68 -33.72 -17.39
CA GLN A 276 2.87 -34.94 -18.19
C GLN A 276 4.35 -35.37 -18.26
N GLU A 277 5.26 -34.40 -18.37
CA GLU A 277 6.70 -34.66 -18.42
C GLU A 277 7.25 -35.13 -17.05
N TRP A 278 6.77 -34.54 -15.95
CA TRP A 278 7.11 -34.96 -14.60
C TRP A 278 6.58 -36.37 -14.28
N GLU A 279 5.33 -36.68 -14.63
CA GLU A 279 4.75 -38.02 -14.49
C GLU A 279 5.54 -39.07 -15.29
N LYS A 280 5.97 -38.69 -16.51
CA LYS A 280 6.84 -39.54 -17.32
C LYS A 280 8.19 -39.81 -16.64
N GLN A 281 8.79 -38.81 -16.00
CA GLN A 281 10.05 -38.99 -15.27
C GLN A 281 9.89 -39.85 -14.01
N GLN A 282 8.79 -39.73 -13.27
CA GLN A 282 8.52 -40.62 -12.13
C GLN A 282 8.40 -42.07 -12.57
N LYS A 283 7.65 -42.31 -13.65
CA LYS A 283 7.49 -43.65 -14.21
C LYS A 283 8.80 -44.26 -14.73
N ILE A 284 9.70 -43.43 -15.28
CA ILE A 284 11.05 -43.88 -15.66
C ILE A 284 11.85 -44.30 -14.43
N LYS A 285 11.83 -43.50 -13.35
CA LYS A 285 12.55 -43.84 -12.10
C LYS A 285 12.04 -45.12 -11.45
N GLU A 286 10.72 -45.34 -11.45
CA GLU A 286 10.12 -46.59 -10.96
C GLU A 286 10.60 -47.80 -11.77
N LEU A 287 10.59 -47.70 -13.09
CA LEU A 287 11.07 -48.78 -13.97
C LEU A 287 12.58 -49.03 -13.82
N GLU A 288 13.39 -47.98 -13.67
CA GLU A 288 14.83 -48.11 -13.41
C GLU A 288 15.10 -48.82 -12.08
N TYR A 289 14.31 -48.53 -11.05
CA TYR A 289 14.38 -49.21 -9.75
C TYR A 289 14.00 -50.69 -9.85
N GLU A 290 12.91 -51.02 -10.56
CA GLU A 290 12.49 -52.41 -10.78
C GLU A 290 13.52 -53.22 -11.57
N ILE A 291 14.11 -52.64 -12.62
CA ILE A 291 15.17 -53.28 -13.40
C ILE A 291 16.42 -53.50 -12.55
N GLY A 292 16.82 -52.51 -11.74
CA GLY A 292 17.97 -52.62 -10.84
C GLY A 292 17.78 -53.68 -9.76
N MET A 293 16.56 -53.82 -9.22
CA MET A 293 16.23 -54.87 -8.25
C MET A 293 16.14 -56.26 -8.89
N GLY A 294 15.69 -56.36 -10.15
CA GLY A 294 15.65 -57.62 -10.90
C GLY A 294 17.03 -58.19 -11.23
N GLN A 295 18.06 -57.33 -11.37
CA GLN A 295 19.45 -57.76 -11.63
C GLN A 295 20.19 -58.28 -10.37
N LEU A 296 19.65 -58.06 -9.18
CA LEU A 296 20.23 -58.54 -7.91
C LEU A 296 19.72 -59.92 -7.49
N ILE A 297 18.75 -60.49 -8.21
CA ILE A 297 18.10 -61.78 -7.91
C ILE A 297 18.48 -62.86 -8.94
N GLY A 298 19.31 -62.53 -9.94
CA GLY A 298 19.78 -63.44 -11.00
C GLY A 298 21.14 -64.07 -10.75
#